data_AF-A0A2N0PXV7-F1
#
_entry.id   AF-A0A2N0PXV7-F1
#
_cell.length_a   1.000
_cell.length_b   1.000
_cell.length_c   1.000
_cell.angle_alpha   90.00
_cell.angle_beta   90.00
_cell.angle_gamma   90.00
#
_symmetry.space_group_name_H-M   'P 1'
#
loop_
_entity.id
_entity.type
_entity.pdbx_description
1 polymer ?
#
loop_
_entity_poly.entity_id
_entity_poly.type
_entity_poly.pdbx_seq_one_letter_code
_entity_poly.pdbx_strand_id
1 'polypeptide(L)' 'MDDDSMDSSCESELNVKFTFKGQQLIGTTYIHPISEKQCKIIDASHITEESGAGLVHIAPGHGMEDYEACKKFDIPTFCP' A
#
# COMPACT_ATOMS: atom_id res chain seq x y z
N MET A 1 18.70 -7.87 -27.91
CA MET A 1 19.66 -7.39 -26.91
C MET A 1 19.35 -5.92 -26.86
N ASP A 2 18.35 -5.58 -26.06
CA ASP A 2 17.72 -4.28 -26.06
C ASP A 2 17.90 -3.76 -24.63
N ASP A 3 18.88 -2.88 -24.57
CA ASP A 3 19.30 -2.03 -23.48
C ASP A 3 18.21 -0.98 -23.25
N ASP A 4 17.59 -0.98 -22.06
CA ASP A 4 16.75 0.14 -21.63
C ASP A 4 17.22 0.58 -20.24
N SER A 5 18.25 1.41 -20.28
CA SER A 5 18.79 2.17 -19.16
C SER A 5 17.90 3.39 -18.92
N MET A 6 17.10 3.37 -17.86
CA MET A 6 16.40 4.55 -17.36
C MET A 6 16.31 4.47 -15.83
N ASP A 7 17.19 5.19 -15.13
CA ASP A 7 16.87 5.71 -13.81
C ASP A 7 17.26 7.19 -13.78
N SER A 8 16.27 8.02 -14.13
CA SER A 8 16.37 9.48 -14.06
C SER A 8 16.39 9.89 -12.59
N SER A 9 17.55 10.38 -12.17
CA SER A 9 17.87 10.85 -10.83
C SER A 9 16.92 11.97 -10.40
N CYS A 10 16.09 11.71 -9.39
CA CYS A 10 15.36 12.76 -8.66
C CYS A 10 16.19 13.19 -7.44
N GLU A 11 17.24 13.97 -7.65
CA GLU A 11 18.02 14.57 -6.57
C GLU A 11 17.30 15.81 -6.03
N SER A 12 16.40 15.59 -5.07
CA SER A 12 15.87 16.66 -4.24
C SER A 12 15.98 16.25 -2.76
N GLU A 13 16.48 17.15 -1.91
CA GLU A 13 16.59 16.88 -0.48
C GLU A 13 15.19 16.74 0.13
N LEU A 14 14.78 15.49 0.37
CA LEU A 14 13.51 15.15 1.01
C LEU A 14 13.59 15.51 2.49
N ASN A 15 12.89 16.58 2.88
CA ASN A 15 12.79 16.98 4.28
C ASN A 15 11.64 16.24 4.99
N VAL A 16 11.97 15.33 5.90
CA VAL A 16 11.01 14.57 6.70
C VAL A 16 10.24 15.53 7.62
N LYS A 17 8.98 15.77 7.31
CA LYS A 17 8.10 16.62 8.13
C LYS A 17 7.66 15.95 9.43
N PHE A 18 7.46 14.64 9.39
CA PHE A 18 6.92 13.88 10.52
C PHE A 18 7.20 12.38 10.35
N THR A 19 7.41 11.69 11.48
CA THR A 19 7.61 10.24 11.52
C THR A 19 6.71 9.66 12.60
N PHE A 20 6.04 8.55 12.29
CA PHE A 20 5.11 7.90 13.20
C PHE A 20 5.20 6.38 13.04
N LYS A 21 4.68 5.63 14.01
CA LYS A 21 4.67 4.17 13.93
C LYS A 21 3.59 3.72 12.96
N GLY A 22 3.91 2.81 12.05
CA GLY A 22 2.92 2.23 11.12
C GLY A 22 1.70 1.64 11.83
N GLN A 23 1.86 1.14 13.05
CA GLN A 23 0.75 0.68 13.90
C GLN A 23 -0.33 1.75 14.15
N GLN A 24 0.00 3.04 14.09
CA GLN A 24 -0.95 4.14 14.26
C GLN A 24 -1.86 4.32 13.04
N LEU A 25 -1.48 3.78 11.87
CA LEU A 25 -2.32 3.80 10.68
C LEU A 25 -3.35 2.67 10.68
N ILE A 26 -3.09 1.57 11.40
CA ILE A 26 -4.00 0.41 11.40
C ILE A 26 -5.37 0.85 11.94
N GLY A 27 -6.42 0.63 11.17
CA GLY A 27 -7.79 1.02 11.51
C GLY A 27 -8.17 2.45 11.14
N THR A 28 -7.24 3.26 10.62
CA THR A 28 -7.56 4.55 10.02
C THR A 28 -8.15 4.37 8.62
N THR A 29 -8.82 5.42 8.12
CA THR A 29 -9.39 5.45 6.78
C THR A 29 -8.75 6.55 5.96
N TYR A 30 -8.50 6.28 4.68
CA TYR A 30 -8.07 7.26 3.70
C TYR A 30 -9.11 7.38 2.59
N ILE A 31 -9.09 8.48 1.86
CA ILE A 31 -9.94 8.67 0.69
C ILE A 31 -9.13 8.26 -0.53
N HIS A 32 -9.63 7.29 -1.29
CA HIS A 32 -8.97 6.85 -2.51
C HIS A 32 -9.06 7.95 -3.57
N PRO A 33 -7.95 8.43 -4.15
CA PRO A 33 -7.91 9.65 -4.95
C PRO A 33 -8.74 9.58 -6.24
N ILE A 34 -8.95 8.37 -6.78
CA ILE A 34 -9.67 8.16 -8.04
C ILE A 34 -11.16 7.89 -7.83
N SER A 35 -11.52 7.26 -6.72
CA SER A 35 -12.89 6.76 -6.50
C SER A 35 -13.65 7.52 -5.42
N GLU A 36 -12.97 8.44 -4.71
CA GLU A 36 -13.47 9.19 -3.56
C GLU A 36 -14.09 8.31 -2.46
N LYS A 37 -13.80 7.00 -2.51
CA LYS A 37 -14.28 6.02 -1.54
C LYS A 37 -13.38 6.07 -0.31
N GLN A 38 -13.99 5.88 0.85
CA GLN A 38 -13.23 5.64 2.07
C GLN A 38 -12.70 4.21 2.07
N CYS A 39 -11.38 4.08 2.11
CA CYS A 39 -10.66 2.83 2.21
C CYS A 39 -10.03 2.72 3.60
N LYS A 40 -10.02 1.53 4.17
CA LYS A 40 -9.38 1.27 5.48
C LYS A 40 -7.93 0.87 5.28
N ILE A 41 -7.06 1.30 6.19
CA ILE A 41 -5.70 0.79 6.31
C ILE A 41 -5.74 -0.42 7.27
N ILE A 42 -5.24 -1.54 6.79
CA ILE A 42 -5.19 -2.80 7.53
C ILE A 42 -3.75 -3.24 7.75
N ASP A 43 -3.52 -4.07 8.77
CA ASP A 43 -2.26 -4.79 8.87
C ASP A 43 -2.27 -5.99 7.91
N ALA A 44 -1.13 -6.23 7.30
CA ALA A 44 -0.89 -7.40 6.46
C ALA A 44 0.46 -7.99 6.87
N SER A 45 0.41 -9.21 7.40
CA SER A 45 1.58 -9.90 7.94
C SER A 45 2.61 -10.30 6.87
N HIS A 46 2.25 -10.25 5.60
CA HIS A 46 3.10 -10.57 4.45
C HIS A 46 3.88 -9.35 3.93
N ILE A 47 3.53 -8.13 4.36
CA ILE A 47 4.25 -6.92 3.98
C ILE A 47 5.43 -6.74 4.94
N THR A 48 6.65 -6.82 4.40
CA THR A 48 7.89 -6.62 5.16
C THR A 48 8.58 -5.33 4.74
N GLU A 49 9.60 -4.91 5.49
CA GLU A 49 10.44 -3.76 5.12
C GLU A 49 11.11 -3.94 3.74
N GLU A 50 11.30 -5.18 3.30
CA GLU A 50 11.84 -5.51 1.97
C GLU A 50 10.82 -5.34 0.84
N SER A 51 9.52 -5.23 1.13
CA SER A 51 8.48 -5.04 0.11
C SER A 51 8.47 -3.64 -0.53
N GLY A 52 9.40 -2.75 -0.15
CA GLY A 52 9.57 -1.42 -0.73
C GLY A 52 9.22 -0.30 0.24
N ALA A 53 8.27 0.57 -0.11
CA ALA A 53 7.94 1.79 0.65
C ALA A 53 7.21 1.55 1.99
N GLY A 54 7.04 0.30 2.43
CA GLY A 54 6.34 -0.08 3.65
C GLY A 54 4.81 0.06 3.62
N LEU A 55 4.24 0.59 2.53
CA LEU A 55 2.81 0.66 2.26
C LEU A 55 2.52 -0.04 0.92
N VAL A 56 1.63 -1.03 0.93
CA VAL A 56 1.24 -1.78 -0.26
C VAL A 56 -0.26 -1.59 -0.48
N HIS A 57 -0.63 -1.38 -1.74
CA HIS A 57 -2.04 -1.39 -2.13
C HIS A 57 -2.50 -2.84 -2.24
N ILE A 58 -3.43 -3.23 -1.38
CA ILE A 58 -3.99 -4.58 -1.31
C ILE A 58 -5.17 -4.69 -2.27
N ALA A 59 -5.09 -5.61 -3.24
CA ALA A 59 -6.13 -5.87 -4.22
C ALA A 59 -6.69 -7.29 -4.05
N PRO A 60 -7.82 -7.47 -3.32
CA PRO A 60 -8.33 -8.80 -2.97
C PRO A 60 -8.76 -9.65 -4.17
N GLY A 61 -8.85 -9.06 -5.37
CA GLY A 61 -9.19 -9.74 -6.62
C GLY A 61 -8.02 -10.34 -7.39
N HIS A 62 -6.78 -10.00 -7.06
CA HIS A 62 -5.60 -10.35 -7.84
C HIS A 62 -4.51 -11.10 -7.06
N GLY A 63 -4.63 -11.21 -5.73
CA GLY A 63 -3.67 -11.92 -4.87
C GLY A 63 -4.34 -12.74 -3.77
N MET A 64 -3.86 -13.96 -3.53
CA MET A 64 -4.32 -14.82 -2.44
C MET A 64 -4.00 -14.21 -1.07
N GLU A 65 -2.82 -13.62 -0.94
CA GLU A 65 -2.33 -13.00 0.30
C GLU A 65 -3.14 -11.74 0.64
N ASP A 66 -3.50 -10.95 -0.38
CA ASP A 66 -4.39 -9.81 -0.27
C ASP A 66 -5.80 -10.22 0.17
N TYR A 67 -6.33 -11.31 -0.41
CA TYR A 67 -7.62 -11.87 -0.03
C TYR A 67 -7.64 -12.30 1.44
N GLU A 68 -6.61 -13.02 1.90
CA GLU A 68 -6.52 -13.46 3.30
C GLU A 68 -6.38 -12.31 4.28
N ALA A 69 -5.64 -11.25 3.93
CA ALA A 69 -5.56 -10.03 4.72
C ALA A 69 -6.92 -9.32 4.79
N CYS A 70 -7.58 -9.09 3.65
CA CYS A 70 -8.91 -8.46 3.59
C CYS A 70 -9.99 -9.27 4.31
N LYS A 71 -9.94 -10.60 4.24
CA LYS A 71 -10.90 -11.51 4.88
C LYS A 71 -10.90 -11.40 6.40
N LYS A 72 -9.75 -11.16 7.02
CA LYS A 72 -9.65 -10.92 8.48
C LYS A 72 -10.39 -9.65 8.92
N PHE A 73 -10.53 -8.68 8.01
CA PHE A 73 -11.12 -7.37 8.27
C PHE A 73 -12.52 -7.19 7.65
N ASP A 74 -13.12 -8.27 7.14
CA ASP A 74 -14.44 -8.28 6.48
C ASP A 74 -14.55 -7.25 5.33
N ILE A 75 -13.43 -7.01 4.63
CA ILE A 75 -13.40 -6.06 3.51
C ILE A 75 -13.98 -6.76 2.27
N PRO A 76 -15.03 -6.19 1.65
CA PRO A 76 -15.64 -6.80 0.47
C PRO A 76 -14.63 -6.86 -0.66
N THR A 77 -14.48 -8.06 -1.23
CA THR A 77 -13.67 -8.28 -2.42
C THR A 77 -14.32 -7.55 -3.59
N PHE A 78 -13.72 -6.45 -4.02
CA PHE A 78 -14.18 -5.71 -5.18
C PHE A 78 -13.35 -6.09 -6.40
N CYS A 79 -13.93 -6.88 -7.30
CA CYS A 79 -13.44 -7.10 -8.66
C CYS A 79 -14.43 -6.40 -9.61
N PRO A 80 -14.07 -5.27 -10.23
CA PRO A 80 -14.87 -4.70 -11.31
C PRO A 80 -14.84 -5.58 -12.56
#